data_AF-A0A381RBV9-F1
#
_entry.id   AF-A0A381RBV9-F1
#
_cell.length_a   1.000
_cell.length_b   1.000
_cell.length_c   1.000
_cell.angle_alpha   90.00
_cell.angle_beta   90.00
_cell.angle_gamma   90.00
#
_symmetry.space_group_name_H-M   'P 1'
#
loop_
_entity.id
_entity.type
_entity.pdbx_description
1 polymer ?
#
loop_
_entity_poly.entity_id
_entity_poly.type
_entity_poly.pdbx_seq_one_letter_code
_entity_poly.pdbx_strand_id
1 'polypeptide(L)' 'MELLEQMGAEGHEQLVVVSDAGSGLKAIIAIHDTTLGPACGGTRIWPYESEQAAIRDAL' A
#
# COMPACT_ATOMS: atom_id res chain seq x y z
N MET A 1 0.57 -0.50 17.01
CA MET A 1 1.54 0.48 16.49
C MET A 1 0.80 1.38 15.53
N GLU A 2 1.15 2.67 15.53
CA GLU A 2 0.66 3.58 14.50
C GLU A 2 1.25 3.20 13.14
N LEU A 3 0.51 3.42 12.05
CA LEU A 3 0.88 2.97 10.70
C LEU A 3 2.27 3.45 10.28
N LEU A 4 2.58 4.72 10.54
CA LEU A 4 3.87 5.31 10.17
C LEU A 4 5.04 4.73 10.97
N GLU A 5 4.81 4.35 12.23
CA GLU A 5 5.83 3.69 13.05
C GLU A 5 6.12 2.29 12.51
N GLN A 6 5.09 1.56 12.10
CA GLN A 6 5.24 0.26 11.45
C GLN A 6 6.05 0.39 10.14
N MET A 7 5.66 1.32 9.27
CA MET A 7 6.38 1.56 8.02
C MET A 7 7.86 1.86 8.27
N GLY A 8 8.16 2.76 9.21
CA GLY A 8 9.54 3.10 9.57
C GLY A 8 10.33 1.93 10.17
N ALA A 9 9.68 1.08 10.96
CA ALA A 9 10.32 -0.09 11.57
C ALA A 9 10.59 -1.22 10.55
N GLU A 10 9.72 -1.38 9.56
CA GLU A 10 9.81 -2.43 8.53
C GLU A 10 10.55 -1.97 7.26
N GLY A 11 10.88 -0.68 7.17
CA GLY A 11 11.67 -0.10 6.08
C GLY A 11 10.88 0.35 4.86
N HIS A 12 9.55 0.50 4.98
CA HIS A 12 8.73 1.00 3.88
C HIS A 12 8.95 2.48 3.61
N GLU A 13 9.28 2.81 2.36
CA GLU A 13 9.46 4.18 1.91
C GLU A 13 8.15 4.95 1.74
N GLN A 14 7.12 4.33 1.13
CA GLN A 14 5.90 5.04 0.74
C GLN A 14 4.65 4.17 0.79
N LEU A 15 3.53 4.82 1.12
CA LEU A 15 2.18 4.28 0.97
C LEU A 15 1.33 5.31 0.21
N VAL A 16 0.84 4.93 -0.97
CA VAL A 16 0.00 5.78 -1.81
C VAL A 16 -1.42 5.21 -1.81
N VAL A 17 -2.37 6.03 -1.38
CA VAL A 17 -3.81 5.70 -1.40
C VAL A 17 -4.48 6.44 -2.54
N VAL A 18 -5.14 5.71 -3.43
CA VAL A 18 -5.84 6.23 -4.59
C VAL A 18 -7.33 5.98 -4.43
N SER A 19 -8.13 7.02 -4.62
CA SER A 19 -9.59 6.95 -4.65
C SER A 19 -10.07 7.73 -5.86
N ASP A 20 -10.78 7.05 -6.77
CA ASP A 20 -11.45 7.67 -7.90
C ASP A 20 -12.94 7.35 -7.86
N ALA A 21 -13.75 8.39 -7.62
CA ALA A 21 -15.20 8.24 -7.55
C ALA A 21 -15.83 7.93 -8.91
N GLY A 22 -15.21 8.34 -10.03
CA GLY A 22 -15.77 8.14 -11.37
C GLY A 22 -15.78 6.67 -11.79
N SER A 23 -14.69 5.95 -11.51
CA SER A 23 -14.58 4.50 -11.72
C SER A 23 -14.95 3.66 -10.50
N GLY A 24 -15.05 4.26 -9.32
CA GLY A 24 -15.19 3.55 -8.05
C GLY A 24 -13.90 2.89 -7.56
N LEU A 25 -12.75 3.21 -8.18
CA LEU A 25 -11.46 2.64 -7.82
C LEU A 25 -11.06 3.05 -6.40
N LYS A 26 -10.68 2.05 -5.60
CA LYS A 26 -9.92 2.21 -4.37
C LYS A 26 -8.68 1.34 -4.49
N ALA A 27 -7.50 1.95 -4.42
CA ALA A 27 -6.24 1.24 -4.55
C ALA A 27 -5.23 1.72 -3.51
N ILE A 28 -4.35 0.81 -3.13
CA ILE A 28 -3.24 1.05 -2.23
C ILE A 28 -1.98 0.55 -2.95
N ILE A 29 -0.98 1.41 -3.02
CA ILE A 29 0.32 1.10 -3.59
C ILE A 29 1.33 1.28 -2.46
N ALA A 30 1.91 0.18 -1.99
CA ALA A 30 2.99 0.20 -1.02
C ALA A 30 4.33 0.06 -1.75
N ILE A 31 5.30 0.88 -1.35
CA ILE A 31 6.68 0.82 -1.84
C ILE A 31 7.55 0.54 -0.62
N HIS A 32 8.18 -0.64 -0.63
CA HIS A 32 9.09 -1.05 0.44
C HIS A 32 10.43 -0.35 0.29
N ASP A 33 11.21 -0.67 -0.75
CA ASP A 33 12.55 -0.13 -0.98
C ASP A 33 12.79 0.14 -2.47
N THR A 34 13.42 1.26 -2.79
CA THR A 34 13.84 1.64 -4.15
C THR A 34 15.36 1.75 -4.32
N THR A 35 16.15 1.26 -3.35
CA THR A 35 17.62 1.33 -3.38
C THR A 35 18.24 0.79 -4.68
N LEU A 36 17.69 -0.30 -5.24
CA LEU A 36 18.21 -0.93 -6.47
C LEU A 36 17.55 -0.40 -7.76
N GLY A 37 16.60 0.53 -7.66
CA GLY A 37 15.87 1.08 -8.80
C GLY A 37 14.35 1.15 -8.56
N PRO A 38 13.55 1.37 -9.62
CA PRO A 38 12.10 1.47 -9.51
C PRO A 38 11.47 0.20 -8.93
N ALA A 39 10.53 0.37 -8.01
CA ALA A 39 9.77 -0.74 -7.46
C ALA A 39 8.92 -1.43 -8.55
N CYS A 40 9.00 -2.76 -8.59
CA CYS A 40 8.21 -3.60 -9.48
C CYS A 40 7.39 -4.58 -8.63
N GLY A 41 6.06 -4.46 -8.70
CA GLY A 41 5.14 -5.26 -7.91
C GLY A 41 3.90 -5.64 -8.72
N GLY A 42 3.28 -6.77 -8.38
CA GLY A 42 2.02 -7.19 -8.98
C GLY A 42 0.83 -6.40 -8.42
N THR A 43 -0.29 -6.42 -9.15
CA THR A 43 -1.56 -5.86 -8.69
C THR A 43 -2.50 -6.98 -8.28
N ARG A 44 -3.02 -6.91 -7.05
CA ARG A 44 -4.05 -7.81 -6.56
C ARG A 44 -5.37 -7.07 -6.43
N ILE A 45 -6.46 -7.72 -6.85
CA ILE A 45 -7.83 -7.24 -6.64
C ILE A 45 -8.52 -8.23 -5.71
N TRP A 46 -8.92 -7.78 -4.52
CA TRP A 46 -9.52 -8.63 -3.50
C TRP A 46 -10.52 -7.86 -2.64
N PRO A 47 -11.67 -8.45 -2.25
CA PRO A 47 -12.67 -7.80 -1.41
C PRO A 47 -12.29 -7.88 0.08
N TYR A 48 -11.39 -7.01 0.53
CA TYR A 48 -11.03 -6.92 1.95
C TYR A 48 -12.20 -6.40 2.81
N GLU A 49 -12.28 -6.89 4.05
CA GLU A 49 -13.30 -6.47 5.03
C GLU A 49 -13.13 -5.02 5.50
N SER A 50 -11.93 -4.45 5.38
CA SER A 50 -11.62 -3.07 5.78
C SER A 50 -10.41 -2.51 5.03
N GLU A 51 -10.29 -1.17 5.02
CA GLU A 51 -9.13 -0.46 4.46
C GLU A 51 -7.84 -0.83 5.23
N GLN A 52 -7.91 -0.98 6.55
CA GLN A 52 -6.77 -1.41 7.37
C GLN A 52 -6.32 -2.85 7.07
N ALA A 53 -7.23 -3.74 6.64
CA ALA A 53 -6.85 -5.08 6.20
C ALA A 53 -6.14 -5.03 4.85
N ALA A 54 -6.62 -4.20 3.92
CA ALA A 54 -5.97 -4.01 2.61
C ALA A 54 -4.60 -3.34 2.73
N ILE A 55 -4.45 -2.32 3.61
CA ILE A 55 -3.16 -1.64 3.85
C ILE A 55 -2.14 -2.62 4.42
N ARG A 56 -2.54 -3.46 5.40
CA ARG A 56 -1.65 -4.45 6.01
C ARG A 56 -1.28 -5.62 5.10
N ASP A 57 -2.05 -5.90 4.06
CA ASP A 57 -1.67 -6.91 3.04
C ASP A 57 -0.82 -6.30 1.92
N ALA A 58 -0.88 -4.98 1.72
CA ALA A 58 -0.08 -4.27 0.73
C ALA A 58 1.34 -3.95 1.25
N LEU A 59 1.45 -3.56 2.52
CA LEU A 59 2.73 -3.44 3.24
C LEU A 59 3.32 -4.83 3.46
#